data_AF-A0A812H0D6-F1
#
_entry.id   AF-A0A812H0D6-F1
#
_cell.length_a   1.000
_cell.length_b   1.000
_cell.length_c   1.000
_cell.angle_alpha   90.00
_cell.angle_beta   90.00
_cell.angle_gamma   90.00
#
_symmetry.space_group_name_H-M   'P 1'
#
loop_
_entity.id
_entity.type
_entity.pdbx_description
1 polymer ?
#
loop_
_entity_poly.entity_id
_entity_poly.type
_entity_poly.pdbx_seq_one_letter_code
_entity_poly.pdbx_strand_id
1 'polypeptide(L)'
;MDKCFKPNKLAISLLALGAVAFGAVAESTKVTDIDNGYEDYTIRRTPADLTAQERQVANRNIYACYLGCHRPAVEEVPETLSPKLEGFDPQYFYNQFVDMDMERQAGVSSQMKEYVYTIPPKEIADLSLVLSERKMKWNPRSDVVKSEAYARGKQKYDASCKMCHGEQGASTNPAYPPLKGQMPAYVFEQMTAYRDGKRTNRQAAIMVPFAKMLSEDDYADIVAYVTGMEYTPIERQEFITGKGMPPVEGFVLPDTGQIQNFIDMHGEDNDYPQNPMSYTISESGKTVVDNNTKLVWERDSSRLWMTAKEGEQYCADLELDGYDDWRYPLMKELQSIADLGEFRPAINTEAFLNMPRLSSGVWGFPVSDHPDHAWHIGFPEGHIMGQHTASTKLVRCVRADNGAAYHNMSYVDNGDGTVTEKVTDRMWQQKIDYKRRNWLDSIEYCENLDYAGYNDWRLPNIKELVSIVNYNKTSPAIDEEFFPNTPIKYFFWSSSTDLPGPTLFVRPLPPRKKDQTPEMLDHRNDKGNKGWAQGYQIGSGLGMSKDVEFYARCIRNP
;
A
#
# COMPACT_ATOMS: atom_id res chain seq x y z
N MET A 1 43.23 -23.51 -52.73
CA MET A 1 42.03 -22.85 -52.16
C MET A 1 41.62 -21.79 -53.16
N ASP A 2 40.78 -22.18 -54.12
CA ASP A 2 40.48 -21.42 -55.33
C ASP A 2 39.01 -20.96 -55.32
N LYS A 3 38.81 -19.66 -55.58
CA LYS A 3 37.83 -19.03 -56.52
C LYS A 3 36.31 -19.23 -56.24
N CYS A 4 35.37 -18.35 -56.56
CA CYS A 4 35.32 -17.12 -57.36
C CYS A 4 33.97 -16.39 -57.17
N PHE A 5 34.00 -15.07 -57.34
CA PHE A 5 33.07 -14.15 -58.06
C PHE A 5 31.60 -14.51 -58.40
N LYS A 6 30.72 -13.52 -58.11
CA LYS A 6 29.34 -13.21 -58.61
C LYS A 6 29.32 -12.72 -60.10
N PRO A 7 28.19 -12.29 -60.76
CA PRO A 7 26.74 -12.64 -60.73
C PRO A 7 26.00 -12.71 -62.13
N ASN A 8 24.67 -12.98 -62.09
CA ASN A 8 23.55 -12.53 -62.97
C ASN A 8 23.33 -13.06 -64.42
N LYS A 9 22.17 -13.71 -64.68
CA LYS A 9 20.99 -13.17 -65.43
C LYS A 9 19.90 -14.25 -65.72
N LEU A 10 18.65 -13.76 -65.86
CA LEU A 10 17.35 -14.42 -66.11
C LEU A 10 17.27 -15.36 -67.34
N ALA A 11 16.41 -16.40 -67.31
CA ALA A 11 15.12 -16.46 -68.05
C ALA A 11 14.54 -17.90 -68.27
N ILE A 12 13.26 -18.06 -67.89
CA ILE A 12 12.12 -18.72 -68.59
C ILE A 12 11.96 -20.27 -68.58
N SER A 13 10.97 -20.68 -67.76
CA SER A 13 9.81 -21.59 -67.96
C SER A 13 9.92 -23.07 -68.37
N LEU A 14 9.36 -23.94 -67.51
CA LEU A 14 8.43 -25.03 -67.91
C LEU A 14 7.48 -25.44 -66.75
N LEU A 15 6.17 -25.47 -67.09
CA LEU A 15 4.98 -26.04 -66.42
C LEU A 15 5.16 -27.55 -66.08
N ALA A 16 4.46 -28.26 -65.19
CA ALA A 16 3.27 -28.06 -64.34
C ALA A 16 3.11 -29.27 -63.37
N LEU A 17 2.12 -29.16 -62.47
CA LEU A 17 1.36 -30.19 -61.73
C LEU A 17 1.79 -30.60 -60.31
N GLY A 18 0.98 -30.18 -59.33
CA GLY A 18 0.32 -31.14 -58.43
C GLY A 18 0.44 -30.90 -56.93
N ALA A 19 -0.71 -30.58 -56.31
CA ALA A 19 -1.08 -30.77 -54.90
C ALA A 19 -0.91 -29.57 -53.94
N VAL A 20 -1.97 -28.76 -53.88
CA VAL A 20 -2.28 -27.86 -52.76
C VAL A 20 -2.88 -28.72 -51.64
N ALA A 21 -2.15 -28.91 -50.54
CA ALA A 21 -2.72 -29.35 -49.29
C ALA A 21 -3.13 -28.10 -48.50
N PHE A 22 -4.45 -27.82 -48.47
CA PHE A 22 -5.03 -26.90 -47.51
C PHE A 22 -4.90 -27.50 -46.11
N GLY A 23 -3.79 -27.21 -45.43
CA GLY A 23 -3.72 -27.32 -43.98
C GLY A 23 -4.50 -26.17 -43.38
N ALA A 24 -5.74 -26.41 -43.00
CA ALA A 24 -6.46 -25.51 -42.10
C ALA A 24 -5.65 -25.45 -40.79
N VAL A 25 -4.91 -24.36 -40.59
CA VAL A 25 -4.43 -23.99 -39.26
C VAL A 25 -5.70 -23.68 -38.48
N ALA A 26 -6.11 -24.61 -37.61
CA ALA A 26 -7.08 -24.28 -36.59
C ALA A 26 -6.44 -23.19 -35.73
N GLU A 27 -6.87 -21.94 -35.92
CA GLU A 27 -6.67 -20.91 -34.91
C GLU A 27 -7.29 -21.47 -33.63
N SER A 28 -6.45 -21.89 -32.68
CA SER A 28 -6.91 -22.16 -31.33
C SER A 28 -7.54 -20.86 -30.85
N THR A 29 -8.87 -20.84 -30.71
CA THR A 29 -9.58 -19.71 -30.11
C THR A 29 -8.96 -19.45 -28.76
N LYS A 30 -8.22 -18.34 -28.65
CA LYS A 30 -7.52 -17.96 -27.43
C LYS A 30 -8.60 -17.83 -26.34
N VAL A 31 -8.52 -18.65 -25.30
CA VAL A 31 -9.48 -18.58 -24.20
C VAL A 31 -9.28 -17.21 -23.53
N THR A 32 -10.34 -16.42 -23.46
CA THR A 32 -10.32 -15.11 -22.81
C THR A 32 -11.22 -15.13 -21.59
N ASP A 33 -10.79 -14.42 -20.57
CA ASP A 33 -11.61 -14.14 -19.39
C ASP A 33 -12.83 -13.27 -19.76
N ILE A 34 -13.81 -13.22 -18.86
CA ILE A 34 -14.92 -12.27 -18.96
C ILE A 34 -14.65 -11.13 -18.00
N ASP A 35 -14.35 -9.95 -18.54
CA ASP A 35 -14.14 -8.74 -17.75
C ASP A 35 -15.46 -7.98 -17.60
N ASN A 36 -16.14 -8.20 -16.47
CA ASN A 36 -17.32 -7.45 -16.06
C ASN A 36 -16.97 -6.43 -14.95
N GLY A 37 -15.70 -6.06 -14.81
CA GLY A 37 -15.20 -5.23 -13.71
C GLY A 37 -14.85 -6.02 -12.44
N TYR A 38 -14.51 -5.30 -11.37
CA TYR A 38 -13.95 -5.88 -10.15
C TYR A 38 -14.84 -6.99 -9.53
N GLU A 39 -16.16 -6.82 -9.48
CA GLU A 39 -17.03 -7.72 -8.71
C GLU A 39 -17.37 -9.04 -9.42
N ASP A 40 -17.41 -9.02 -10.76
CA ASP A 40 -18.00 -10.07 -11.61
C ASP A 40 -17.02 -10.62 -12.67
N TYR A 41 -15.72 -10.37 -12.49
CA TYR A 41 -14.68 -10.92 -13.37
C TYR A 41 -14.66 -12.45 -13.28
N THR A 42 -14.69 -13.10 -14.44
CA THR A 42 -14.66 -14.56 -14.54
C THR A 42 -13.38 -15.01 -15.24
N ILE A 43 -12.52 -15.72 -14.50
CA ILE A 43 -11.30 -16.32 -14.99
C ILE A 43 -11.65 -17.59 -15.75
N ARG A 44 -11.32 -17.61 -17.05
CA ARG A 44 -11.43 -18.78 -17.94
C ARG A 44 -10.05 -19.28 -18.37
N ARG A 45 -9.06 -18.39 -18.37
CA ARG A 45 -7.66 -18.71 -18.67
C ARG A 45 -7.06 -19.63 -17.62
N THR A 46 -6.04 -20.36 -18.03
CA THR A 46 -5.15 -21.15 -17.19
C THR A 46 -3.78 -20.47 -17.09
N PRO A 47 -2.90 -20.89 -16.17
CA PRO A 47 -1.55 -20.33 -16.10
C PRO A 47 -0.72 -20.48 -17.38
N ALA A 48 -1.03 -21.48 -18.22
CA ALA A 48 -0.37 -21.70 -19.51
C ALA A 48 -0.77 -20.65 -20.57
N ASP A 49 -1.89 -19.94 -20.38
CA ASP A 49 -2.38 -18.92 -21.30
C ASP A 49 -1.73 -17.54 -21.08
N LEU A 50 -0.96 -17.38 -19.98
CA LEU A 50 -0.27 -16.14 -19.66
C LEU A 50 0.97 -15.95 -20.54
N THR A 51 1.06 -14.78 -21.18
CA THR A 51 2.28 -14.33 -21.85
C THR A 51 3.41 -14.09 -20.84
N ALA A 52 4.66 -14.05 -21.32
CA ALA A 52 5.81 -13.73 -20.49
C ALA A 52 5.68 -12.36 -19.80
N GLN A 53 5.09 -11.38 -20.48
CA GLN A 53 4.87 -10.03 -19.95
C GLN A 53 3.80 -10.02 -18.85
N GLU A 54 2.64 -10.66 -19.07
CA GLU A 54 1.58 -10.78 -18.05
C GLU A 54 2.11 -11.49 -16.80
N ARG A 55 2.88 -12.58 -16.98
CA ARG A 55 3.51 -13.30 -15.88
C ARG A 55 4.54 -12.44 -15.13
N GLN A 56 5.28 -11.58 -15.82
CA GLN A 56 6.21 -10.64 -15.18
C GLN A 56 5.46 -9.61 -14.33
N VAL A 57 4.39 -9.03 -14.85
CA VAL A 57 3.53 -8.07 -14.13
C VAL A 57 2.88 -8.74 -12.92
N ALA A 58 2.32 -9.93 -13.08
CA ALA A 58 1.74 -10.73 -12.00
C ALA A 58 2.75 -11.00 -10.87
N ASN A 59 3.97 -11.44 -11.21
CA ASN A 59 5.02 -11.69 -10.21
C ASN A 59 5.44 -10.41 -9.46
N ARG A 60 5.47 -9.26 -10.14
CA ARG A 60 5.74 -7.97 -9.50
C ARG A 60 4.66 -7.61 -8.49
N ASN A 61 3.39 -7.75 -8.87
CA ASN A 61 2.26 -7.46 -7.98
C ASN A 61 2.25 -8.41 -6.77
N ILE A 62 2.55 -9.70 -6.98
CA ILE A 62 2.69 -10.67 -5.88
C ILE A 62 3.82 -10.27 -4.92
N TYR A 63 4.96 -9.82 -5.46
CA TYR A 63 6.07 -9.37 -4.63
C TYR A 63 5.71 -8.13 -3.80
N ALA A 64 4.91 -7.21 -4.36
CA ALA A 64 4.37 -6.08 -3.60
C ALA A 64 3.46 -6.54 -2.45
N CYS A 65 2.59 -7.53 -2.68
CA CYS A 65 1.76 -8.12 -1.61
C CYS A 65 2.61 -8.71 -0.47
N TYR A 66 3.74 -9.35 -0.81
CA TYR A 66 4.66 -9.93 0.18
C TYR A 66 5.50 -8.90 0.95
N LEU A 67 5.91 -7.81 0.31
CA LEU A 67 6.64 -6.78 1.02
C LEU A 67 5.74 -6.00 1.97
N GLY A 68 4.48 -5.79 1.57
CA GLY A 68 3.53 -5.00 2.34
C GLY A 68 3.00 -5.69 3.58
N CYS A 69 2.40 -6.88 3.41
CA CYS A 69 1.69 -7.53 4.53
C CYS A 69 1.90 -9.05 4.57
N HIS A 70 1.81 -9.71 3.41
CA HIS A 70 1.87 -11.17 3.34
C HIS A 70 3.31 -11.68 3.39
N ARG A 71 3.51 -12.98 3.59
CA ARG A 71 4.82 -13.61 3.42
C ARG A 71 4.70 -14.76 2.44
N PRO A 72 5.68 -14.97 1.56
CA PRO A 72 5.63 -16.11 0.68
C PRO A 72 5.63 -17.39 1.53
N ALA A 73 4.81 -18.38 1.18
CA ALA A 73 4.67 -19.59 1.99
C ALA A 73 6.00 -20.33 2.23
N VAL A 74 7.03 -20.06 1.42
CA VAL A 74 8.38 -20.62 1.55
C VAL A 74 9.19 -20.04 2.70
N GLU A 75 8.89 -18.82 3.17
CA GLU A 75 9.61 -18.15 4.27
C GLU A 75 9.19 -18.65 5.66
N GLU A 76 8.02 -19.29 5.78
CA GLU A 76 7.56 -19.97 7.00
C GLU A 76 7.51 -19.10 8.28
N VAL A 77 7.24 -17.81 8.15
CA VAL A 77 7.02 -16.94 9.31
C VAL A 77 5.75 -17.40 10.05
N PRO A 78 5.84 -17.90 11.29
CA PRO A 78 4.74 -18.65 11.93
C PRO A 78 3.64 -17.79 12.56
N GLU A 79 3.81 -16.47 12.65
CA GLU A 79 2.98 -15.62 13.54
C GLU A 79 2.51 -14.34 12.84
N THR A 80 1.52 -14.47 11.94
CA THR A 80 0.87 -13.28 11.32
C THR A 80 -0.64 -13.49 11.12
N LEU A 81 -1.44 -12.41 11.13
CA LEU A 81 -2.83 -12.44 10.64
C LEU A 81 -2.93 -12.44 9.12
N SER A 82 -1.84 -12.16 8.41
CA SER A 82 -1.83 -12.18 6.96
C SER A 82 -1.84 -13.62 6.43
N PRO A 83 -2.82 -14.03 5.61
CA PRO A 83 -2.85 -15.38 5.08
C PRO A 83 -1.70 -15.63 4.10
N LYS A 84 -1.23 -16.88 4.04
CA LYS A 84 -0.52 -17.41 2.86
C LYS A 84 -1.44 -17.32 1.65
N LEU A 85 -0.89 -16.96 0.49
CA LEU A 85 -1.65 -16.63 -0.72
C LEU A 85 -1.59 -17.74 -1.79
N GLU A 86 -0.73 -18.73 -1.60
CA GLU A 86 -0.43 -19.76 -2.58
C GLU A 86 -1.45 -20.91 -2.55
N GLY A 87 -1.71 -21.49 -3.73
CA GLY A 87 -2.42 -22.75 -3.85
C GLY A 87 -3.94 -22.66 -3.74
N PHE A 88 -4.51 -21.45 -3.72
CA PHE A 88 -5.94 -21.26 -3.92
C PHE A 88 -6.32 -21.49 -5.39
N ASP A 89 -7.57 -21.90 -5.61
CA ASP A 89 -8.19 -21.80 -6.92
C ASP A 89 -8.16 -20.32 -7.41
N PRO A 90 -7.82 -20.04 -8.68
CA PRO A 90 -7.70 -18.67 -9.17
C PRO A 90 -8.97 -17.84 -8.99
N GLN A 91 -10.15 -18.41 -9.25
CA GLN A 91 -11.40 -17.67 -9.13
C GLN A 91 -11.76 -17.45 -7.66
N TYR A 92 -11.50 -18.43 -6.79
CA TYR A 92 -11.64 -18.24 -5.36
C TYR A 92 -10.77 -17.09 -4.85
N PHE A 93 -9.48 -17.09 -5.22
CA PHE A 93 -8.54 -16.05 -4.81
C PHE A 93 -9.00 -14.66 -5.28
N TYR A 94 -9.33 -14.54 -6.57
CA TYR A 94 -9.85 -13.31 -7.15
C TYR A 94 -11.06 -12.81 -6.37
N ASN A 95 -12.03 -13.69 -6.11
CA ASN A 95 -13.23 -13.36 -5.35
C ASN A 95 -12.91 -12.90 -3.93
N GLN A 96 -11.95 -13.52 -3.22
CA GLN A 96 -11.54 -13.05 -1.91
C GLN A 96 -10.89 -11.67 -1.97
N PHE A 97 -10.06 -11.43 -2.99
CA PHE A 97 -9.37 -10.16 -3.18
C PHE A 97 -10.38 -9.03 -3.37
N VAL A 98 -11.33 -9.19 -4.29
CA VAL A 98 -12.33 -8.16 -4.59
C VAL A 98 -13.48 -8.13 -3.59
N ASP A 99 -13.75 -9.22 -2.87
CA ASP A 99 -14.75 -9.21 -1.81
C ASP A 99 -14.31 -8.34 -0.65
N MET A 100 -13.00 -8.20 -0.40
CA MET A 100 -12.47 -7.22 0.56
C MET A 100 -12.63 -5.78 0.06
N ASP A 101 -13.54 -5.48 -0.87
CA ASP A 101 -13.84 -4.10 -1.26
C ASP A 101 -14.38 -3.26 -0.09
N MET A 102 -14.45 -1.95 -0.29
CA MET A 102 -14.89 -1.02 0.77
C MET A 102 -16.40 -1.02 1.05
N GLU A 103 -17.19 -1.67 0.20
CA GLU A 103 -18.65 -1.72 0.35
C GLU A 103 -19.08 -2.94 1.16
N ARG A 104 -18.31 -4.03 1.09
CA ARG A 104 -18.56 -5.26 1.82
C ARG A 104 -17.80 -5.24 3.15
N GLN A 105 -18.46 -5.65 4.23
CA GLN A 105 -17.77 -5.97 5.50
C GLN A 105 -17.07 -7.33 5.40
N ALA A 106 -16.27 -7.51 4.37
CA ALA A 106 -15.54 -8.75 4.09
C ALA A 106 -14.07 -8.57 4.46
N GLY A 107 -13.49 -9.65 4.98
CA GLY A 107 -12.10 -9.67 5.42
C GLY A 107 -11.87 -8.94 6.74
N VAL A 108 -10.70 -9.20 7.32
CA VAL A 108 -10.26 -8.60 8.60
C VAL A 108 -9.37 -7.37 8.40
N SER A 109 -8.86 -7.15 7.19
CA SER A 109 -7.87 -6.10 6.89
C SER A 109 -8.52 -4.85 6.31
N SER A 110 -8.31 -3.73 7.00
CA SER A 110 -8.66 -2.39 6.51
C SER A 110 -7.73 -1.93 5.39
N GLN A 111 -6.46 -2.36 5.38
CA GLN A 111 -5.50 -2.10 4.31
C GLN A 111 -5.92 -2.75 3.00
N MET A 112 -6.33 -4.03 3.05
CA MET A 112 -6.76 -4.73 1.84
C MET A 112 -7.95 -4.06 1.17
N LYS A 113 -8.83 -3.41 1.95
CA LYS A 113 -9.98 -2.66 1.44
C LYS A 113 -9.62 -1.46 0.57
N GLU A 114 -8.54 -0.75 0.89
CA GLU A 114 -7.96 0.26 -0.02
C GLU A 114 -7.20 -0.40 -1.17
N TYR A 115 -6.48 -1.48 -0.87
CA TYR A 115 -5.58 -2.11 -1.84
C TYR A 115 -6.32 -2.74 -3.03
N VAL A 116 -7.59 -3.14 -2.88
CA VAL A 116 -8.41 -3.69 -3.98
C VAL A 116 -8.36 -2.82 -5.23
N TYR A 117 -8.42 -1.50 -5.08
CA TYR A 117 -8.53 -0.56 -6.19
C TYR A 117 -7.19 -0.10 -6.78
N THR A 118 -6.08 -0.67 -6.30
CA THR A 118 -4.73 -0.32 -6.75
C THR A 118 -4.26 -1.18 -7.94
N ILE A 119 -4.93 -2.30 -8.20
CA ILE A 119 -4.56 -3.29 -9.24
C ILE A 119 -5.76 -3.54 -10.15
N PRO A 120 -5.66 -3.34 -11.48
CA PRO A 120 -6.75 -3.62 -12.41
C PRO A 120 -7.28 -5.07 -12.34
N PRO A 121 -8.58 -5.32 -12.63
CA PRO A 121 -9.18 -6.66 -12.54
C PRO A 121 -8.40 -7.75 -13.28
N LYS A 122 -7.96 -7.46 -14.51
CA LYS A 122 -7.15 -8.39 -15.31
C LYS A 122 -5.82 -8.75 -14.62
N GLU A 123 -5.16 -7.80 -13.97
CA GLU A 123 -3.91 -8.05 -13.26
C GLU A 123 -4.13 -8.85 -11.96
N ILE A 124 -5.27 -8.66 -11.29
CA ILE A 124 -5.70 -9.52 -10.17
C ILE A 124 -5.93 -10.95 -10.68
N ALA A 125 -6.56 -11.13 -11.84
CA ALA A 125 -6.73 -12.45 -12.44
C ALA A 125 -5.39 -13.10 -12.80
N ASP A 126 -4.47 -12.35 -13.43
CA ASP A 126 -3.15 -12.84 -13.81
C ASP A 126 -2.32 -13.27 -12.58
N LEU A 127 -2.33 -12.51 -11.48
CA LEU A 127 -1.66 -12.92 -10.24
C LEU A 127 -2.35 -14.08 -9.55
N SER A 128 -3.68 -14.19 -9.63
CA SER A 128 -4.43 -15.33 -9.07
C SER A 128 -4.02 -16.64 -9.76
N LEU A 129 -3.85 -16.61 -11.09
CA LEU A 129 -3.34 -17.73 -11.87
C LEU A 129 -1.92 -18.11 -11.47
N VAL A 130 -1.00 -17.14 -11.32
CA VAL A 130 0.38 -17.41 -10.90
C VAL A 130 0.45 -17.97 -9.47
N LEU A 131 -0.37 -17.48 -8.55
CA LEU A 131 -0.43 -17.98 -7.17
C LEU A 131 -1.01 -19.40 -7.09
N SER A 132 -1.91 -19.78 -8.00
CA SER A 132 -2.50 -21.12 -8.03
C SER A 132 -1.48 -22.23 -8.41
N GLU A 133 -0.43 -21.88 -9.15
CA GLU A 133 0.67 -22.80 -9.47
C GLU A 133 1.60 -23.03 -8.28
N ARG A 134 1.54 -22.17 -7.26
CA ARG A 134 2.39 -22.26 -6.07
C ARG A 134 1.70 -23.13 -5.03
N LYS A 135 2.47 -23.92 -4.28
CA LYS A 135 1.93 -24.78 -3.22
C LYS A 135 1.95 -24.06 -1.88
N MET A 136 0.82 -24.11 -1.15
CA MET A 136 0.80 -23.75 0.27
C MET A 136 1.66 -24.74 1.05
N LYS A 137 2.76 -24.26 1.64
CA LYS A 137 3.69 -25.09 2.39
C LYS A 137 3.11 -25.43 3.77
N TRP A 138 3.03 -26.72 4.09
CA TRP A 138 2.64 -27.24 5.40
C TRP A 138 3.89 -27.71 6.16
N ASN A 139 4.25 -27.00 7.22
CA ASN A 139 5.40 -27.32 8.07
C ASN A 139 4.94 -27.42 9.53
N PRO A 140 4.41 -28.59 9.94
CA PRO A 140 3.82 -28.76 11.26
C PRO A 140 4.88 -28.88 12.35
N ARG A 141 4.57 -28.35 13.54
CA ARG A 141 5.34 -28.59 14.75
C ARG A 141 5.10 -30.01 15.27
N SER A 142 6.18 -30.77 15.46
CA SER A 142 6.09 -32.19 15.80
C SER A 142 5.45 -32.46 17.16
N ASP A 143 5.61 -31.53 18.10
CA ASP A 143 4.97 -31.51 19.41
C ASP A 143 3.46 -31.22 19.30
N VAL A 144 3.07 -30.27 18.44
CA VAL A 144 1.66 -29.95 18.18
C VAL A 144 0.95 -31.14 17.56
N VAL A 145 1.52 -31.79 16.55
CA VAL A 145 0.90 -32.97 15.88
C VAL A 145 0.67 -34.14 16.85
N LYS A 146 1.47 -34.25 17.91
CA LYS A 146 1.35 -35.29 18.94
C LYS A 146 0.49 -34.85 20.14
N SER A 147 0.03 -33.60 20.16
CA SER A 147 -0.74 -33.05 21.27
C SER A 147 -2.17 -33.57 21.30
N GLU A 148 -2.80 -33.49 22.48
CA GLU A 148 -4.24 -33.76 22.61
C GLU A 148 -5.09 -32.74 21.84
N ALA A 149 -4.64 -31.48 21.76
CA ALA A 149 -5.31 -30.42 21.00
C ALA A 149 -5.47 -30.80 19.52
N TYR A 150 -4.40 -31.32 18.91
CA TYR A 150 -4.45 -31.82 17.54
C TYR A 150 -5.43 -32.99 17.37
N ALA A 151 -5.48 -33.92 18.33
CA ALA A 151 -6.40 -35.05 18.29
C ALA A 151 -7.88 -34.63 18.44
N ARG A 152 -8.18 -33.72 19.38
CA ARG A 152 -9.52 -33.12 19.54
C ARG A 152 -9.91 -32.31 18.30
N GLY A 153 -8.97 -31.52 17.78
CA GLY A 153 -9.12 -30.76 16.54
C GLY A 153 -9.49 -31.63 15.35
N LYS A 154 -8.83 -32.78 15.19
CA LYS A 154 -9.17 -33.76 14.16
C LYS A 154 -10.61 -34.24 14.30
N GLN A 155 -11.02 -34.63 15.52
CA GLN A 155 -12.36 -35.15 15.77
C GLN A 155 -13.44 -34.11 15.41
N LYS A 156 -13.24 -32.85 15.81
CA LYS A 156 -14.16 -31.74 15.51
C LYS A 156 -14.18 -31.41 14.02
N TYR A 157 -13.01 -31.33 13.39
CA TYR A 157 -12.88 -31.07 11.97
C TYR A 157 -13.55 -32.15 11.11
N ASP A 158 -13.34 -33.43 11.43
CA ASP A 158 -13.93 -34.56 10.71
C ASP A 158 -15.46 -34.56 10.80
N ALA A 159 -16.02 -34.09 11.92
CA ALA A 159 -17.46 -34.06 12.15
C ALA A 159 -18.19 -32.98 11.36
N SER A 160 -17.54 -31.86 11.02
CA SER A 160 -18.26 -30.69 10.47
C SER A 160 -17.56 -29.98 9.30
N CYS A 161 -16.24 -30.08 9.16
CA CYS A 161 -15.48 -29.28 8.21
C CYS A 161 -15.03 -30.10 6.97
N LYS A 162 -14.68 -31.37 7.18
CA LYS A 162 -14.07 -32.26 6.18
C LYS A 162 -14.88 -32.39 4.89
N MET A 163 -16.21 -32.36 4.96
CA MET A 163 -17.09 -32.51 3.80
C MET A 163 -16.84 -31.45 2.72
N CYS A 164 -16.50 -30.22 3.12
CA CYS A 164 -16.25 -29.10 2.20
C CYS A 164 -14.74 -28.82 2.05
N HIS A 165 -14.00 -28.83 3.16
CA HIS A 165 -12.59 -28.45 3.18
C HIS A 165 -11.62 -29.62 2.93
N GLY A 166 -12.11 -30.83 2.67
CA GLY A 166 -11.30 -32.01 2.37
C GLY A 166 -10.58 -32.58 3.59
N GLU A 167 -9.78 -33.64 3.39
CA GLU A 167 -9.00 -34.24 4.48
C GLU A 167 -7.99 -33.22 5.04
N GLN A 168 -8.03 -32.95 6.35
CA GLN A 168 -7.15 -31.99 7.02
C GLN A 168 -7.09 -30.59 6.38
N GLY A 169 -8.15 -30.15 5.71
CA GLY A 169 -8.18 -28.83 5.05
C GLY A 169 -7.53 -28.82 3.67
N ALA A 170 -7.23 -29.97 3.06
CA ALA A 170 -6.63 -30.05 1.73
C ALA A 170 -7.66 -30.12 0.59
N SER A 171 -8.66 -29.23 0.59
CA SER A 171 -9.68 -29.19 -0.47
C SER A 171 -9.05 -28.86 -1.83
N THR A 172 -9.53 -29.53 -2.87
CA THR A 172 -9.24 -29.21 -4.27
C THR A 172 -10.47 -28.65 -4.99
N ASN A 173 -11.56 -28.39 -4.26
CA ASN A 173 -12.78 -27.84 -4.84
C ASN A 173 -12.63 -26.32 -4.98
N PRO A 174 -12.87 -25.74 -6.18
CA PRO A 174 -12.80 -24.30 -6.40
C PRO A 174 -13.68 -23.46 -5.46
N ALA A 175 -14.77 -24.03 -4.92
CA ALA A 175 -15.67 -23.33 -4.01
C ALA A 175 -15.16 -23.27 -2.56
N TYR A 176 -14.24 -24.15 -2.16
CA TYR A 176 -13.84 -24.33 -0.78
C TYR A 176 -12.33 -24.18 -0.61
N PRO A 177 -11.85 -23.19 0.16
CA PRO A 177 -10.43 -22.92 0.27
C PRO A 177 -9.67 -24.08 0.93
N PRO A 178 -8.41 -24.32 0.52
CA PRO A 178 -7.49 -25.08 1.33
C PRO A 178 -7.16 -24.31 2.63
N LEU A 179 -7.17 -25.04 3.74
CA LEU A 179 -6.78 -24.58 5.08
C LEU A 179 -5.45 -25.20 5.53
N LYS A 180 -5.04 -26.30 4.89
CA LYS A 180 -3.86 -27.06 5.29
C LYS A 180 -2.59 -26.22 5.20
N GLY A 181 -1.99 -25.94 6.36
CA GLY A 181 -0.77 -25.13 6.45
C GLY A 181 -0.99 -23.62 6.34
N GLN A 182 -2.22 -23.14 6.43
CA GLN A 182 -2.52 -21.72 6.57
C GLN A 182 -2.02 -21.18 7.94
N MET A 183 -1.94 -19.86 8.10
CA MET A 183 -1.49 -19.22 9.33
C MET A 183 -2.47 -19.47 10.50
N PRO A 184 -1.99 -19.89 11.69
CA PRO A 184 -2.85 -20.23 12.83
C PRO A 184 -3.77 -19.11 13.28
N ALA A 185 -3.19 -17.92 13.48
CA ALA A 185 -3.93 -16.73 13.90
C ALA A 185 -4.94 -16.30 12.83
N TYR A 186 -4.58 -16.34 11.54
CA TYR A 186 -5.54 -16.06 10.46
C TYR A 186 -6.75 -17.01 10.51
N VAL A 187 -6.54 -18.33 10.60
CA VAL A 187 -7.64 -19.31 10.62
C VAL A 187 -8.55 -19.07 11.83
N PHE A 188 -7.97 -18.82 13.00
CA PHE A 188 -8.72 -18.49 14.21
C PHE A 188 -9.56 -17.22 14.00
N GLU A 189 -8.95 -16.12 13.55
CA GLU A 189 -9.63 -14.85 13.34
C GLU A 189 -10.71 -14.92 12.26
N GLN A 190 -10.54 -15.75 11.22
CA GLN A 190 -11.60 -15.93 10.22
C GLN A 190 -12.83 -16.63 10.81
N MET A 191 -12.63 -17.65 11.66
CA MET A 191 -13.75 -18.31 12.35
C MET A 191 -14.47 -17.34 13.29
N THR A 192 -13.72 -16.57 14.08
CA THR A 192 -14.25 -15.49 14.92
C THR A 192 -15.01 -14.44 14.11
N ALA A 193 -14.46 -13.99 12.98
CA ALA A 193 -15.10 -12.99 12.13
C ALA A 193 -16.41 -13.50 11.50
N TYR A 194 -16.49 -14.78 11.12
CA TYR A 194 -17.74 -15.39 10.67
C TYR A 194 -18.76 -15.51 11.80
N ARG A 195 -18.35 -15.96 13.00
CA ARG A 195 -19.22 -16.07 14.19
C ARG A 195 -19.86 -14.73 14.53
N ASP A 196 -19.06 -13.69 14.55
CA ASP A 196 -19.43 -12.35 15.00
C ASP A 196 -20.09 -11.50 13.89
N GLY A 197 -20.20 -12.04 12.66
CA GLY A 197 -20.77 -11.32 11.53
C GLY A 197 -19.88 -10.20 10.97
N LYS A 198 -18.61 -10.16 11.37
CA LYS A 198 -17.60 -9.18 10.87
C LYS A 198 -17.06 -9.53 9.48
N ARG A 199 -17.28 -10.77 9.01
CA ARG A 199 -16.96 -11.21 7.64
C ARG A 199 -18.24 -11.58 6.90
N THR A 200 -18.62 -10.76 5.92
CA THR A 200 -19.88 -10.87 5.16
C THR A 200 -19.67 -11.01 3.65
N ASN A 201 -18.56 -11.61 3.23
CA ASN A 201 -18.26 -11.86 1.82
C ASN A 201 -19.25 -12.82 1.16
N ARG A 202 -19.20 -12.99 -0.17
CA ARG A 202 -20.23 -13.72 -0.95
C ARG A 202 -20.48 -15.17 -0.52
N GLN A 203 -19.53 -15.78 0.20
CA GLN A 203 -19.59 -17.15 0.72
C GLN A 203 -19.74 -17.23 2.25
N ALA A 204 -19.82 -16.10 2.96
CA ALA A 204 -19.84 -16.06 4.42
C ALA A 204 -20.99 -16.85 5.04
N ALA A 205 -22.18 -16.77 4.43
CA ALA A 205 -23.39 -17.41 4.94
C ALA A 205 -23.24 -18.94 5.11
N ILE A 206 -22.36 -19.58 4.33
CA ILE A 206 -22.07 -21.02 4.46
C ILE A 206 -21.31 -21.30 5.77
N MET A 207 -20.34 -20.46 6.13
CA MET A 207 -19.47 -20.67 7.30
C MET A 207 -20.08 -20.21 8.63
N VAL A 208 -20.99 -19.22 8.62
CA VAL A 208 -21.58 -18.64 9.84
C VAL A 208 -22.16 -19.69 10.80
N PRO A 209 -22.98 -20.68 10.37
CA PRO A 209 -23.52 -21.68 11.28
C PRO A 209 -22.44 -22.56 11.93
N PHE A 210 -21.42 -22.95 11.15
CA PHE A 210 -20.31 -23.76 11.62
C PHE A 210 -19.41 -23.00 12.59
N ALA A 211 -19.22 -21.71 12.37
CA ALA A 211 -18.51 -20.85 13.31
C ALA A 211 -19.30 -20.72 14.63
N LYS A 212 -20.62 -20.46 14.57
CA LYS A 212 -21.45 -20.26 15.77
C LYS A 212 -21.67 -21.50 16.65
N MET A 213 -21.49 -22.70 16.11
CA MET A 213 -21.68 -23.95 16.89
C MET A 213 -20.44 -24.38 17.68
N LEU A 214 -19.29 -23.71 17.50
CA LEU A 214 -18.00 -24.07 18.10
C LEU A 214 -17.54 -22.98 19.08
N SER A 215 -16.83 -23.39 20.12
CA SER A 215 -16.16 -22.49 21.07
C SER A 215 -14.80 -22.00 20.53
N GLU A 216 -14.19 -21.02 21.20
CA GLU A 216 -12.83 -20.57 20.87
C GLU A 216 -11.78 -21.66 21.14
N ASP A 217 -11.98 -22.49 22.16
CA ASP A 217 -11.14 -23.67 22.40
C ASP A 217 -11.25 -24.67 21.23
N ASP A 218 -12.46 -24.87 20.70
CA ASP A 218 -12.66 -25.71 19.51
C ASP A 218 -11.96 -25.09 18.28
N TYR A 219 -11.95 -23.75 18.14
CA TYR A 219 -11.19 -23.09 17.07
C TYR A 219 -9.69 -23.35 17.22
N ALA A 220 -9.13 -23.19 18.42
CA ALA A 220 -7.71 -23.43 18.68
C ALA A 220 -7.31 -24.89 18.39
N ASP A 221 -8.16 -25.85 18.78
CA ASP A 221 -7.95 -27.28 18.47
C ASP A 221 -8.03 -27.55 16.95
N ILE A 222 -9.02 -26.99 16.25
CA ILE A 222 -9.14 -27.12 14.77
C ILE A 222 -7.94 -26.48 14.07
N VAL A 223 -7.49 -25.32 14.54
CA VAL A 223 -6.28 -24.64 14.06
C VAL A 223 -5.07 -25.55 14.22
N ALA A 224 -4.88 -26.17 15.39
CA ALA A 224 -3.80 -27.13 15.62
C ALA A 224 -3.83 -28.27 14.59
N TYR A 225 -5.02 -28.80 14.29
CA TYR A 225 -5.17 -29.88 13.32
C TYR A 225 -4.88 -29.47 11.86
N VAL A 226 -5.48 -28.38 11.37
CA VAL A 226 -5.37 -27.99 9.95
C VAL A 226 -4.02 -27.34 9.63
N THR A 227 -3.46 -26.58 10.57
CA THR A 227 -2.18 -25.88 10.35
C THR A 227 -0.99 -26.72 10.82
N GLY A 228 -1.18 -27.59 11.81
CA GLY A 228 -0.08 -28.27 12.50
C GLY A 228 0.69 -27.35 13.45
N MET A 229 0.11 -26.22 13.85
CA MET A 229 0.70 -25.22 14.74
C MET A 229 -0.33 -24.73 15.77
N GLU A 230 0.12 -24.28 16.93
CA GLU A 230 -0.73 -23.71 17.97
C GLU A 230 -1.22 -22.30 17.58
N TYR A 231 -2.44 -21.97 18.00
CA TYR A 231 -2.90 -20.59 17.98
C TYR A 231 -2.21 -19.80 19.08
N THR A 232 -1.60 -18.68 18.71
CA THR A 232 -1.10 -17.66 19.65
C THR A 232 -1.88 -16.37 19.38
N PRO A 233 -2.60 -15.82 20.39
CA PRO A 233 -3.28 -14.54 20.25
C PRO A 233 -2.32 -13.42 19.89
N ILE A 234 -2.76 -12.51 19.02
CA ILE A 234 -1.96 -11.33 18.68
C ILE A 234 -2.27 -10.21 19.68
N GLU A 235 -1.25 -9.72 20.37
CA GLU A 235 -1.40 -8.60 21.30
C GLU A 235 -1.63 -7.29 20.55
N ARG A 236 -2.71 -6.57 20.90
CA ARG A 236 -2.93 -5.19 20.48
C ARG A 236 -2.09 -4.27 21.37
N GLN A 237 -1.17 -3.53 20.77
CA GLN A 237 -0.39 -2.51 21.46
C GLN A 237 -1.07 -1.14 21.30
N GLU A 238 -1.17 -0.40 22.41
CA GLU A 238 -1.58 1.00 22.39
C GLU A 238 -0.36 1.87 22.17
N PHE A 239 -0.47 2.87 21.30
CA PHE A 239 0.65 3.75 20.98
C PHE A 239 0.21 5.22 20.98
N ILE A 240 1.21 6.10 20.96
CA ILE A 240 1.01 7.54 20.90
C ILE A 240 0.10 7.94 19.74
N THR A 241 -0.90 8.77 20.04
CA THR A 241 -1.92 9.22 19.08
C THR A 241 -1.73 10.64 18.59
N GLY A 242 -0.88 11.42 19.27
CA GLY A 242 -0.79 12.87 19.10
C GLY A 242 -1.99 13.65 19.64
N LYS A 243 -3.03 12.97 20.18
CA LYS A 243 -4.18 13.66 20.78
C LYS A 243 -3.74 14.46 22.01
N GLY A 244 -4.09 15.74 22.04
CA GLY A 244 -3.73 16.66 23.12
C GLY A 244 -2.34 17.29 22.98
N MET A 245 -1.56 16.93 21.95
CA MET A 245 -0.26 17.57 21.67
C MET A 245 -0.48 18.87 20.87
N PRO A 246 0.02 20.02 21.34
CA PRO A 246 -0.10 21.28 20.61
C PRO A 246 0.81 21.30 19.37
N PRO A 247 0.47 22.07 18.32
CA PRO A 247 1.39 22.30 17.21
C PRO A 247 2.64 23.03 17.69
N VAL A 248 3.77 22.77 17.05
CA VAL A 248 5.02 23.46 17.35
C VAL A 248 4.90 24.94 16.96
N GLU A 249 5.37 25.85 17.81
CA GLU A 249 5.32 27.29 17.53
C GLU A 249 6.14 27.64 16.28
N GLY A 250 5.56 28.41 15.36
CA GLY A 250 6.21 28.77 14.11
C GLY A 250 6.30 27.64 13.08
N PHE A 251 5.54 26.55 13.29
CA PHE A 251 5.36 25.48 12.30
C PHE A 251 4.86 26.06 10.97
N VAL A 252 5.50 25.64 9.88
CA VAL A 252 4.99 25.76 8.52
C VAL A 252 5.14 24.41 7.83
N LEU A 253 4.17 24.05 6.99
CA LEU A 253 4.24 22.79 6.24
C LEU A 253 5.36 22.90 5.18
N PRO A 254 6.38 22.03 5.20
CA PRO A 254 7.42 22.03 4.18
C PRO A 254 6.86 21.59 2.82
N ASP A 255 7.43 22.13 1.74
CA ASP A 255 7.16 21.69 0.38
C ASP A 255 7.55 20.21 0.19
N THR A 256 7.05 19.57 -0.86
CA THR A 256 7.31 18.15 -1.16
C THR A 256 8.76 17.85 -1.52
N GLY A 257 9.54 18.88 -1.84
CA GLY A 257 10.88 18.75 -2.41
C GLY A 257 10.88 18.65 -3.92
N GLN A 258 9.72 18.59 -4.60
CA GLN A 258 9.65 18.66 -6.06
C GLN A 258 9.86 20.10 -6.55
N ILE A 259 10.93 20.30 -7.32
CA ILE A 259 11.37 21.62 -7.83
C ILE A 259 11.42 21.66 -9.36
N GLN A 260 10.72 20.73 -10.01
CA GLN A 260 10.63 20.64 -11.47
C GLN A 260 9.22 20.19 -11.85
N ASN A 261 8.81 20.50 -13.07
CA ASN A 261 7.56 20.02 -13.65
C ASN A 261 7.82 18.70 -14.39
N PHE A 262 6.89 17.77 -14.28
CA PHE A 262 6.87 16.47 -14.96
C PHE A 262 5.81 16.40 -16.06
N ILE A 263 5.04 17.47 -16.22
CA ILE A 263 4.17 17.73 -17.37
C ILE A 263 4.38 19.15 -17.93
N ASP A 264 3.76 19.42 -19.07
CA ASP A 264 3.79 20.75 -19.72
C ASP A 264 2.68 21.70 -19.23
N MET A 265 1.79 21.24 -18.35
CA MET A 265 0.72 22.07 -17.81
C MET A 265 1.10 22.63 -16.44
N HIS A 266 0.62 23.84 -16.17
CA HIS A 266 0.69 24.46 -14.84
C HIS A 266 -0.21 23.71 -13.86
N GLY A 267 0.22 23.62 -12.61
CA GLY A 267 -0.55 23.04 -11.52
C GLY A 267 0.18 21.95 -10.72
N GLU A 268 1.47 21.74 -11.00
CA GLU A 268 2.32 20.80 -10.24
C GLU A 268 2.98 21.49 -9.03
N ASP A 269 3.59 20.69 -8.16
CA ASP A 269 4.23 21.16 -6.92
C ASP A 269 5.20 22.34 -7.13
N ASN A 270 6.02 22.28 -8.19
CA ASN A 270 7.03 23.29 -8.49
C ASN A 270 6.44 24.62 -9.01
N ASP A 271 5.18 24.63 -9.42
CA ASP A 271 4.48 25.87 -9.75
C ASP A 271 4.08 26.66 -8.49
N TYR A 272 4.09 26.03 -7.31
CA TYR A 272 3.65 26.60 -6.04
C TYR A 272 4.68 26.49 -4.89
N PRO A 273 5.95 26.92 -5.09
CA PRO A 273 6.96 26.86 -4.03
C PRO A 273 6.59 27.83 -2.89
N GLN A 274 6.63 27.35 -1.66
CA GLN A 274 6.27 28.15 -0.48
C GLN A 274 7.33 28.03 0.60
N ASN A 275 7.56 26.80 1.07
CA ASN A 275 8.45 26.51 2.18
C ASN A 275 9.45 25.43 1.77
N PRO A 276 10.50 25.76 1.00
CA PRO A 276 11.53 24.80 0.64
C PRO A 276 12.06 24.07 1.86
N MET A 277 12.25 22.76 1.73
CA MET A 277 12.74 21.95 2.84
C MET A 277 14.11 22.45 3.31
N SER A 278 14.24 22.66 4.61
CA SER A 278 15.41 23.33 5.19
C SER A 278 15.76 22.71 6.54
N TYR A 279 17.03 22.38 6.71
CA TYR A 279 17.51 21.62 7.86
C TYR A 279 18.77 22.24 8.45
N THR A 280 18.83 22.32 9.78
CA THR A 280 20.00 22.80 10.53
C THR A 280 20.59 21.67 11.34
N ILE A 281 21.81 21.26 11.01
CA ILE A 281 22.54 20.22 11.76
C ILE A 281 23.14 20.85 13.02
N SER A 282 22.96 20.19 14.16
CA SER A 282 23.58 20.58 15.44
C SER A 282 25.11 20.64 15.36
N GLU A 283 25.74 21.42 16.24
CA GLU A 283 27.21 21.49 16.34
C GLU A 283 27.85 20.12 16.62
N SER A 284 27.17 19.28 17.41
CA SER A 284 27.61 17.91 17.69
C SER A 284 27.49 16.98 16.48
N GLY A 285 26.69 17.38 15.47
CA GLY A 285 26.37 16.61 14.28
C GLY A 285 25.42 15.45 14.53
N LYS A 286 24.82 15.33 15.72
CA LYS A 286 23.99 14.19 16.15
C LYS A 286 22.50 14.38 15.94
N THR A 287 22.03 15.63 15.96
CA THR A 287 20.63 15.99 15.74
C THR A 287 20.49 16.95 14.56
N VAL A 288 19.28 17.01 14.02
CA VAL A 288 18.91 17.95 12.95
C VAL A 288 17.59 18.62 13.29
N VAL A 289 17.57 19.95 13.20
CA VAL A 289 16.35 20.75 13.32
C VAL A 289 15.75 20.91 11.93
N ASP A 290 14.48 20.55 11.77
CA ASP A 290 13.69 20.93 10.61
C ASP A 290 13.25 22.38 10.78
N ASN A 291 13.77 23.27 9.94
CA ASN A 291 13.53 24.70 10.05
C ASN A 291 12.08 25.09 9.72
N ASN A 292 11.31 24.22 9.07
CA ASN A 292 9.90 24.45 8.75
C ASN A 292 9.00 23.95 9.87
N THR A 293 9.15 22.69 10.27
CA THR A 293 8.29 22.10 11.31
C THR A 293 8.72 22.40 12.74
N LYS A 294 9.96 22.89 12.91
CA LYS A 294 10.63 23.16 14.19
C LYS A 294 10.87 21.91 15.04
N LEU A 295 10.63 20.72 14.47
CA LEU A 295 10.93 19.45 15.11
C LEU A 295 12.44 19.20 15.12
N VAL A 296 12.91 18.58 16.20
CA VAL A 296 14.29 18.12 16.31
C VAL A 296 14.31 16.62 16.11
N TRP A 297 15.13 16.16 15.17
CA TRP A 297 15.24 14.77 14.80
C TRP A 297 16.60 14.23 15.20
N GLU A 298 16.61 12.96 15.60
CA GLU A 298 17.81 12.15 15.58
C GLU A 298 18.35 12.19 14.15
N ARG A 299 19.65 12.42 13.97
CA ARG A 299 20.25 12.54 12.62
C ARG A 299 20.64 11.19 12.04
N ASP A 300 21.16 10.29 12.87
CA ASP A 300 21.56 8.93 12.49
C ASP A 300 20.52 7.93 13.00
N SER A 301 19.82 7.23 12.11
CA SER A 301 18.78 6.27 12.53
C SER A 301 19.37 5.12 13.34
N SER A 302 18.51 4.31 13.98
CA SER A 302 18.86 3.21 14.90
C SER A 302 19.92 2.21 14.43
N ARG A 303 20.27 2.16 13.13
CA ARG A 303 21.15 1.19 12.42
C ARG A 303 20.77 -0.30 12.57
N LEU A 304 19.90 -0.60 13.52
CA LEU A 304 19.29 -1.88 13.81
C LEU A 304 17.83 -1.83 13.39
N TRP A 305 17.41 -2.95 12.85
CA TRP A 305 16.04 -3.16 12.42
C TRP A 305 15.25 -3.69 13.61
N MET A 306 14.18 -2.99 13.97
CA MET A 306 13.42 -3.23 15.20
C MET A 306 11.95 -3.43 14.88
N THR A 307 11.29 -4.28 15.66
CA THR A 307 9.83 -4.32 15.73
C THR A 307 9.27 -2.97 16.19
N ALA A 308 7.97 -2.76 16.00
CA ALA A 308 7.32 -1.51 16.43
C ALA A 308 7.54 -1.25 17.94
N LYS A 309 7.45 -2.29 18.78
CA LYS A 309 7.63 -2.23 20.24
C LYS A 309 9.07 -2.00 20.67
N GLU A 310 10.01 -2.76 20.10
CA GLU A 310 11.43 -2.60 20.43
C GLU A 310 11.91 -1.20 20.10
N GLY A 311 11.43 -0.70 18.97
CA GLY A 311 11.76 0.64 18.59
C GLY A 311 11.09 1.67 19.51
N GLU A 312 9.81 1.53 19.89
CA GLU A 312 9.15 2.43 20.86
C GLU A 312 10.03 2.61 22.11
N GLN A 313 10.52 1.49 22.63
CA GLN A 313 11.45 1.47 23.74
C GLN A 313 12.79 2.16 23.40
N TYR A 314 13.35 1.94 22.21
CA TYR A 314 14.55 2.64 21.73
C TYR A 314 14.41 4.17 21.82
N CYS A 315 13.30 4.74 21.35
CA CYS A 315 13.14 6.20 21.44
C CYS A 315 12.89 6.68 22.86
N ALA A 316 12.16 5.92 23.69
CA ALA A 316 11.92 6.28 25.08
C ALA A 316 13.21 6.25 25.93
N ASP A 317 14.16 5.39 25.58
CA ASP A 317 15.45 5.25 26.28
C ASP A 317 16.58 6.09 25.64
N LEU A 318 16.31 6.80 24.53
CA LEU A 318 17.33 7.53 23.80
C LEU A 318 17.75 8.78 24.60
N GLU A 319 19.04 8.85 24.94
CA GLU A 319 19.68 10.09 25.40
C GLU A 319 20.64 10.59 24.33
N LEU A 320 20.30 11.70 23.68
CA LEU A 320 21.06 12.22 22.54
C LEU A 320 21.14 13.74 22.57
N ASP A 321 22.37 14.26 22.41
CA ASP A 321 22.67 15.69 22.28
C ASP A 321 22.16 16.54 23.45
N GLY A 322 22.12 15.95 24.65
CA GLY A 322 21.65 16.60 25.87
C GLY A 322 20.14 16.48 26.13
N TYR A 323 19.43 15.70 25.33
CA TYR A 323 17.98 15.48 25.44
C TYR A 323 17.65 14.02 25.75
N ASP A 324 16.61 13.81 26.56
CA ASP A 324 16.10 12.52 27.06
C ASP A 324 14.58 12.36 26.86
N ASP A 325 13.94 13.31 26.17
CA ASP A 325 12.50 13.37 25.87
C ASP A 325 12.18 12.95 24.42
N TRP A 326 12.99 12.04 23.89
CA TRP A 326 12.82 11.50 22.55
C TRP A 326 11.57 10.62 22.47
N ARG A 327 10.90 10.68 21.32
CA ARG A 327 9.70 9.90 21.06
C ARG A 327 9.65 9.40 19.63
N TYR A 328 8.68 8.53 19.42
CA TYR A 328 8.29 8.14 18.08
C TYR A 328 7.73 9.30 17.29
N PRO A 329 8.02 9.33 15.98
CA PRO A 329 7.40 10.31 15.11
C PRO A 329 5.97 9.92 14.80
N LEU A 330 5.11 10.94 14.76
CA LEU A 330 3.77 10.82 14.25
C LEU A 330 3.79 10.80 12.73
N MET A 331 2.75 10.28 12.08
CA MET A 331 2.77 10.04 10.65
C MET A 331 2.94 11.32 9.83
N LYS A 332 2.30 12.40 10.25
CA LYS A 332 2.44 13.69 9.56
C LYS A 332 3.83 14.32 9.78
N GLU A 333 4.45 14.07 10.93
CA GLU A 333 5.84 14.48 11.22
C GLU A 333 6.82 13.72 10.35
N LEU A 334 6.69 12.39 10.28
CA LEU A 334 7.59 11.58 9.48
C LEU A 334 7.42 11.86 7.98
N GLN A 335 6.21 12.21 7.53
CA GLN A 335 5.99 12.62 6.14
C GLN A 335 6.54 14.02 5.85
N SER A 336 6.66 14.90 6.84
CA SER A 336 7.17 16.25 6.61
C SER A 336 8.63 16.25 6.14
N ILE A 337 9.42 15.27 6.58
CA ILE A 337 10.83 15.11 6.20
C ILE A 337 11.04 14.26 4.94
N ALA A 338 9.98 13.67 4.36
CA ALA A 338 10.07 12.97 3.08
C ALA A 338 10.37 13.97 1.95
N ASP A 339 11.43 13.71 1.19
CA ASP A 339 11.79 14.43 -0.04
C ASP A 339 11.28 13.66 -1.25
N LEU A 340 10.10 14.03 -1.73
CA LEU A 340 9.48 13.38 -2.89
C LEU A 340 10.06 13.89 -4.22
N GLY A 341 11.05 14.78 -4.15
CA GLY A 341 11.94 15.12 -5.24
C GLY A 341 13.14 14.18 -5.38
N GLU A 342 13.36 13.30 -4.40
CA GLU A 342 14.45 12.32 -4.35
C GLU A 342 13.91 10.89 -4.40
N PHE A 343 14.76 9.93 -4.75
CA PHE A 343 14.39 8.52 -4.82
C PHE A 343 15.53 7.62 -4.33
N ARG A 344 15.21 6.65 -3.47
CA ARG A 344 16.15 5.67 -2.88
C ARG A 344 17.39 6.30 -2.22
N PRO A 345 17.20 7.13 -1.18
CA PRO A 345 15.92 7.37 -0.48
C PRO A 345 15.30 8.74 -0.80
N ALA A 346 13.97 8.81 -0.70
CA ALA A 346 13.13 10.01 -0.76
C ALA A 346 13.27 10.86 0.52
N ILE A 347 14.49 11.35 0.79
CA ILE A 347 14.84 12.20 1.94
C ILE A 347 16.17 12.91 1.67
N ASN A 348 16.37 14.08 2.29
CA ASN A 348 17.66 14.77 2.26
C ASN A 348 18.74 13.95 3.01
N THR A 349 19.62 13.29 2.26
CA THR A 349 20.65 12.39 2.83
C THR A 349 21.84 13.09 3.48
N GLU A 350 21.98 14.42 3.34
CA GLU A 350 22.97 15.20 4.09
C GLU A 350 22.49 15.49 5.52
N ALA A 351 21.20 15.82 5.62
CA ALA A 351 20.49 16.07 6.86
C ALA A 351 20.21 14.76 7.63
N PHE A 352 19.75 13.70 6.95
CA PHE A 352 19.32 12.44 7.58
C PHE A 352 20.16 11.25 7.11
N LEU A 353 20.92 10.67 8.04
CA LEU A 353 21.85 9.58 7.76
C LEU A 353 21.19 8.22 7.96
N ASN A 354 21.72 7.20 7.26
CA ASN A 354 21.31 5.80 7.39
C ASN A 354 19.83 5.53 7.13
N MET A 355 19.29 6.11 6.06
CA MET A 355 17.91 5.90 5.62
C MET A 355 17.78 4.67 4.69
N PRO A 356 16.64 3.95 4.73
CA PRO A 356 16.46 2.75 3.93
C PRO A 356 16.33 3.08 2.44
N ARG A 357 17.13 2.41 1.60
CA ARG A 357 17.17 2.63 0.13
C ARG A 357 16.41 1.59 -0.70
N LEU A 358 16.08 0.46 -0.08
CA LEU A 358 15.33 -0.66 -0.66
C LEU A 358 14.06 -0.88 0.15
N SER A 359 13.25 -1.87 -0.23
CA SER A 359 11.95 -2.21 0.33
C SER A 359 11.88 -2.27 1.86
N SER A 360 11.73 -1.12 2.49
CA SER A 360 11.57 -0.88 3.92
C SER A 360 11.19 0.57 4.17
N GLY A 361 11.00 0.93 5.43
CA GLY A 361 10.65 2.25 5.87
C GLY A 361 11.17 2.55 7.27
N VAL A 362 10.65 3.64 7.81
CA VAL A 362 10.79 4.02 9.23
C VAL A 362 9.40 3.98 9.85
N TRP A 363 9.30 3.40 11.04
CA TRP A 363 8.05 3.34 11.78
C TRP A 363 7.51 4.75 12.13
N GLY A 364 6.18 4.92 12.10
CA GLY A 364 5.50 6.13 12.53
C GLY A 364 4.10 5.84 13.12
N PHE A 365 3.54 6.80 13.85
CA PHE A 365 2.35 6.59 14.70
C PHE A 365 1.23 7.65 14.48
N PRO A 366 -0.02 7.43 14.91
CA PRO A 366 -0.59 6.28 15.64
C PRO A 366 -0.54 4.97 14.86
N VAL A 367 -0.90 3.86 15.51
CA VAL A 367 -1.07 2.52 14.89
C VAL A 367 -2.36 2.44 14.11
N SER A 368 -2.36 1.59 13.09
CA SER A 368 -3.53 1.33 12.26
C SER A 368 -4.67 0.74 13.10
N ASP A 369 -5.89 0.89 12.61
CA ASP A 369 -7.07 0.19 13.11
C ASP A 369 -6.97 -1.35 13.10
N HIS A 370 -5.95 -1.92 12.46
CA HIS A 370 -5.66 -3.35 12.46
C HIS A 370 -4.76 -3.73 13.65
N PRO A 371 -5.15 -4.71 14.49
CA PRO A 371 -4.53 -4.98 15.80
C PRO A 371 -3.05 -5.40 15.76
N ASP A 372 -2.56 -5.85 14.62
CA ASP A 372 -1.17 -6.29 14.42
C ASP A 372 -0.40 -5.43 13.41
N HIS A 373 -0.89 -4.25 12.97
CA HIS A 373 -0.18 -3.38 12.02
C HIS A 373 0.12 -1.99 12.58
N ALA A 374 1.36 -1.54 12.47
CA ALA A 374 1.75 -0.14 12.70
C ALA A 374 1.99 0.57 11.36
N TRP A 375 1.87 1.90 11.35
CA TRP A 375 2.16 2.69 10.16
C TRP A 375 3.66 2.87 9.96
N HIS A 376 4.10 2.96 8.70
CA HIS A 376 5.45 3.38 8.37
C HIS A 376 5.46 4.26 7.13
N ILE A 377 6.55 5.00 6.94
CA ILE A 377 6.88 5.60 5.65
C ILE A 377 7.98 4.83 4.98
N GLY A 378 7.69 4.31 3.79
CA GLY A 378 8.67 3.65 2.95
C GLY A 378 9.55 4.67 2.24
N PHE A 379 10.65 5.06 2.88
CA PHE A 379 11.59 6.06 2.35
C PHE A 379 12.31 5.73 1.02
N PRO A 380 12.23 4.54 0.40
CA PRO A 380 12.64 4.42 -1.01
C PRO A 380 11.88 5.38 -1.93
N GLU A 381 10.60 5.64 -1.66
CA GLU A 381 9.76 6.55 -2.47
C GLU A 381 8.87 7.50 -1.64
N GLY A 382 8.67 7.27 -0.34
CA GLY A 382 7.85 8.12 0.53
C GLY A 382 6.40 7.65 0.70
N HIS A 383 6.09 6.37 0.41
CA HIS A 383 4.73 5.84 0.55
C HIS A 383 4.32 5.68 2.02
N ILE A 384 3.01 5.79 2.29
CA ILE A 384 2.42 5.61 3.62
C ILE A 384 1.60 4.32 3.62
N MET A 385 2.04 3.32 4.38
CA MET A 385 1.32 2.05 4.50
C MET A 385 1.42 1.45 5.89
N GLY A 386 0.40 0.67 6.27
CA GLY A 386 0.45 -0.18 7.45
C GLY A 386 1.28 -1.43 7.18
N GLN A 387 2.02 -1.89 8.18
CA GLN A 387 2.78 -3.13 8.14
C GLN A 387 2.66 -3.88 9.46
N HIS A 388 2.64 -5.20 9.40
CA HIS A 388 2.70 -6.09 10.55
C HIS A 388 3.76 -5.66 11.58
N THR A 389 3.38 -5.51 12.85
CA THR A 389 4.22 -4.99 13.96
C THR A 389 5.40 -5.88 14.29
N ALA A 390 5.32 -7.18 13.99
CA ALA A 390 6.46 -8.12 14.08
C ALA A 390 7.45 -7.99 12.91
N SER A 391 7.15 -7.21 11.87
CA SER A 391 8.17 -6.85 10.89
C SER A 391 9.20 -5.96 11.57
N THR A 392 10.41 -5.94 11.02
CA THR A 392 11.45 -5.03 11.50
C THR A 392 11.61 -3.88 10.52
N LYS A 393 11.70 -2.65 11.01
CA LYS A 393 12.00 -1.44 10.24
C LYS A 393 13.10 -0.64 10.96
N LEU A 394 13.64 0.38 10.30
CA LEU A 394 14.50 1.33 11.00
C LEU A 394 13.65 2.23 11.90
N VAL A 395 14.29 2.78 12.92
CA VAL A 395 13.67 3.72 13.86
C VAL A 395 14.43 5.04 13.75
N ARG A 396 13.68 6.14 13.74
CA ARG A 396 14.22 7.49 13.88
C ARG A 396 13.37 8.23 14.88
N CYS A 397 14.00 8.75 15.92
CA CYS A 397 13.28 9.46 16.96
C CYS A 397 13.15 10.95 16.62
N VAL A 398 12.08 11.54 17.13
CA VAL A 398 11.81 12.97 17.04
C VAL A 398 11.52 13.51 18.44
N ARG A 399 11.76 14.80 18.63
CA ARG A 399 11.38 15.52 19.84
C ARG A 399 10.94 16.94 19.50
N ALA A 400 10.22 17.54 20.43
CA ALA A 400 9.95 18.97 20.48
C ALA A 400 9.65 19.36 21.92
N ASP A 401 9.95 20.61 22.27
CA ASP A 401 9.75 21.12 23.62
C ASP A 401 8.25 21.16 23.98
N ASN A 402 7.95 21.07 25.29
CA ASN A 402 6.60 21.17 25.86
C ASN A 402 5.60 20.14 25.30
N GLY A 403 6.07 18.98 24.82
CA GLY A 403 5.22 17.93 24.27
C GLY A 403 4.53 18.33 22.96
N ALA A 404 5.08 19.31 22.24
CA ALA A 404 4.56 19.72 20.95
C ALA A 404 4.75 18.61 19.88
N ALA A 405 3.85 18.60 18.90
CA ALA A 405 3.89 17.65 17.79
C ALA A 405 3.13 18.17 16.58
N TYR A 406 3.38 17.59 15.40
CA TYR A 406 2.53 17.81 14.24
C TYR A 406 1.57 16.63 14.02
N HIS A 407 0.36 16.80 14.55
CA HIS A 407 -0.77 15.89 14.30
C HIS A 407 -2.14 16.56 14.49
N ASN A 408 -2.17 17.71 15.14
CA ASN A 408 -3.40 18.39 15.52
C ASN A 408 -4.23 18.77 14.29
N MET A 409 -5.54 18.69 14.45
CA MET A 409 -6.55 18.96 13.42
C MET A 409 -7.33 20.18 13.90
N SER A 410 -7.13 21.33 13.26
CA SER A 410 -7.80 22.57 13.63
C SER A 410 -8.41 23.20 12.38
N TYR A 411 -9.73 23.33 12.39
CA TYR A 411 -10.50 23.76 11.23
C TYR A 411 -11.49 24.86 11.60
N VAL A 412 -11.84 25.67 10.60
CA VAL A 412 -12.97 26.60 10.64
C VAL A 412 -13.80 26.37 9.39
N ASP A 413 -15.09 26.10 9.57
CA ASP A 413 -16.07 26.16 8.48
C ASP A 413 -16.38 27.64 8.21
N ASN A 414 -16.15 28.08 6.96
CA ASN A 414 -16.35 29.47 6.56
C ASN A 414 -17.82 29.78 6.21
N GLY A 415 -18.70 28.77 6.17
CA GLY A 415 -20.12 28.92 5.90
C GLY A 415 -20.47 29.18 4.43
N ASP A 416 -19.49 29.12 3.53
CA ASP A 416 -19.62 29.35 2.08
C ASP A 416 -19.30 28.10 1.24
N GLY A 417 -19.13 26.95 1.90
CA GLY A 417 -18.69 25.71 1.28
C GLY A 417 -17.17 25.51 1.27
N THR A 418 -16.42 26.35 1.99
CA THR A 418 -14.98 26.18 2.21
C THR A 418 -14.65 25.93 3.69
N VAL A 419 -13.50 25.29 3.92
CA VAL A 419 -12.95 25.01 5.25
C VAL A 419 -11.53 25.55 5.31
N THR A 420 -11.21 26.31 6.35
CA THR A 420 -9.83 26.73 6.62
C THR A 420 -9.16 25.79 7.61
N GLU A 421 -8.09 25.12 7.20
CA GLU A 421 -7.15 24.40 8.06
C GLU A 421 -6.21 25.41 8.72
N LYS A 422 -6.30 25.54 10.05
CA LYS A 422 -5.57 26.56 10.81
C LYS A 422 -4.09 26.23 11.07
N VAL A 423 -3.70 24.95 10.96
CA VAL A 423 -2.32 24.53 11.21
C VAL A 423 -1.41 24.89 10.04
N THR A 424 -1.90 24.74 8.81
CA THR A 424 -1.16 25.01 7.57
C THR A 424 -1.56 26.33 6.92
N ASP A 425 -2.60 26.99 7.44
CA ASP A 425 -3.24 28.18 6.87
C ASP A 425 -3.64 27.97 5.41
N ARG A 426 -4.47 26.95 5.18
CA ARG A 426 -4.96 26.56 3.86
C ARG A 426 -6.47 26.56 3.83
N MET A 427 -7.04 26.99 2.71
CA MET A 427 -8.48 26.92 2.48
C MET A 427 -8.78 25.79 1.50
N TRP A 428 -9.75 24.96 1.86
CA TRP A 428 -10.12 23.74 1.16
C TRP A 428 -11.56 23.81 0.68
N GLN A 429 -11.85 23.17 -0.45
CA GLN A 429 -13.24 22.81 -0.77
C GLN A 429 -13.79 21.90 0.34
N GLN A 430 -14.93 22.26 0.92
CA GLN A 430 -15.60 21.44 1.94
C GLN A 430 -16.19 20.17 1.33
N LYS A 431 -16.86 20.33 0.18
CA LYS A 431 -17.52 19.25 -0.57
C LYS A 431 -16.90 19.14 -1.96
N ILE A 432 -16.72 17.91 -2.43
CA ILE A 432 -16.28 17.62 -3.80
C ILE A 432 -17.48 17.41 -4.72
N ASP A 433 -17.22 17.26 -6.01
CA ASP A 433 -18.25 17.02 -7.03
C ASP A 433 -18.53 15.54 -7.32
N TYR A 434 -17.83 14.64 -6.62
CA TYR A 434 -17.91 13.18 -6.76
C TYR A 434 -17.61 12.65 -8.17
N LYS A 435 -16.98 13.45 -9.02
CA LYS A 435 -16.49 13.00 -10.33
C LYS A 435 -15.07 12.51 -10.17
N ARG A 436 -14.84 11.26 -10.55
CA ARG A 436 -13.50 10.71 -10.65
C ARG A 436 -12.88 11.15 -11.98
N ARG A 437 -11.59 11.45 -11.95
CA ARG A 437 -10.81 12.02 -13.04
C ARG A 437 -9.44 11.38 -13.07
N ASN A 438 -8.84 11.30 -14.25
CA ASN A 438 -7.42 11.00 -14.34
C ASN A 438 -6.61 12.14 -13.69
N TRP A 439 -5.30 11.95 -13.53
CA TRP A 439 -4.45 12.90 -12.83
C TRP A 439 -4.38 14.28 -13.51
N LEU A 440 -4.28 14.33 -14.84
CA LEU A 440 -4.21 15.59 -15.60
C LEU A 440 -5.52 16.36 -15.55
N ASP A 441 -6.64 15.67 -15.74
CA ASP A 441 -7.97 16.25 -15.67
C ASP A 441 -8.29 16.79 -14.26
N SER A 442 -7.66 16.20 -13.22
CA SER A 442 -7.81 16.67 -11.84
C SER A 442 -7.07 17.98 -11.59
N ILE A 443 -5.87 18.14 -12.17
CA ILE A 443 -5.15 19.41 -12.17
C ILE A 443 -5.99 20.46 -12.90
N GLU A 444 -6.38 20.17 -14.15
CA GLU A 444 -7.17 21.10 -14.97
C GLU A 444 -8.49 21.49 -14.30
N TYR A 445 -9.15 20.55 -13.62
CA TYR A 445 -10.38 20.82 -12.87
C TYR A 445 -10.16 21.86 -11.77
N CYS A 446 -9.11 21.71 -10.96
CA CYS A 446 -8.86 22.63 -9.86
C CYS A 446 -8.39 24.00 -10.36
N GLU A 447 -7.48 24.05 -11.34
CA GLU A 447 -6.96 25.30 -11.92
C GLU A 447 -8.06 26.16 -12.56
N ASN A 448 -9.12 25.54 -13.09
CA ASN A 448 -10.25 26.24 -13.71
C ASN A 448 -11.46 26.41 -12.79
N LEU A 449 -11.35 26.05 -11.52
CA LEU A 449 -12.47 26.09 -10.59
C LEU A 449 -12.74 27.54 -10.15
N ASP A 450 -13.96 28.02 -10.43
CA ASP A 450 -14.53 29.22 -9.80
C ASP A 450 -15.52 28.76 -8.71
N TYR A 451 -15.13 28.91 -7.44
CA TYR A 451 -15.87 28.40 -6.30
C TYR A 451 -15.72 29.29 -5.07
N ALA A 452 -16.85 29.51 -4.38
CA ALA A 452 -16.95 30.38 -3.19
C ALA A 452 -16.40 31.81 -3.39
N GLY A 453 -16.43 32.32 -4.63
CA GLY A 453 -15.91 33.64 -4.97
C GLY A 453 -14.41 33.71 -5.23
N TYR A 454 -13.75 32.55 -5.35
CA TYR A 454 -12.32 32.40 -5.61
C TYR A 454 -12.08 31.62 -6.90
N ASN A 455 -11.01 31.97 -7.62
CA ASN A 455 -10.62 31.39 -8.90
C ASN A 455 -9.12 31.02 -8.96
N ASP A 456 -8.48 30.94 -7.79
CA ASP A 456 -7.06 30.60 -7.56
C ASP A 456 -6.94 29.22 -6.89
N TRP A 457 -7.91 28.34 -7.17
CA TRP A 457 -7.90 26.96 -6.69
C TRP A 457 -6.87 26.13 -7.45
N ARG A 458 -6.28 25.17 -6.76
CA ARG A 458 -5.32 24.22 -7.33
C ARG A 458 -5.49 22.84 -6.73
N LEU A 459 -4.89 21.85 -7.39
CA LEU A 459 -4.78 20.53 -6.80
C LEU A 459 -3.75 20.58 -5.66
N PRO A 460 -4.05 20.03 -4.48
CA PRO A 460 -3.12 19.99 -3.35
C PRO A 460 -1.94 19.07 -3.64
N ASN A 461 -0.77 19.41 -3.11
CA ASN A 461 0.34 18.45 -3.12
C ASN A 461 0.09 17.34 -2.08
N ILE A 462 0.87 16.25 -2.13
CA ILE A 462 0.60 15.10 -1.26
C ILE A 462 0.82 15.40 0.23
N LYS A 463 1.73 16.32 0.59
CA LYS A 463 1.90 16.73 2.01
C LYS A 463 0.68 17.51 2.51
N GLU A 464 0.04 18.29 1.65
CA GLU A 464 -1.23 18.97 1.95
C GLU A 464 -2.40 17.99 2.07
N LEU A 465 -2.51 16.98 1.20
CA LEU A 465 -3.54 15.94 1.37
C LEU A 465 -3.37 15.15 2.68
N VAL A 466 -2.12 14.88 3.07
CA VAL A 466 -1.77 14.22 4.34
C VAL A 466 -2.07 15.12 5.55
N SER A 467 -2.00 16.46 5.42
CA SER A 467 -2.28 17.38 6.53
C SER A 467 -3.71 17.27 7.04
N ILE A 468 -4.66 16.91 6.16
CA ILE A 468 -6.06 16.69 6.51
C ILE A 468 -6.42 15.24 6.85
N VAL A 469 -5.46 14.30 6.86
CA VAL A 469 -5.71 12.92 7.31
C VAL A 469 -5.83 12.88 8.83
N ASN A 470 -6.86 12.20 9.34
CA ASN A 470 -6.99 11.88 10.76
C ASN A 470 -6.57 10.42 11.01
N TYR A 471 -5.28 10.19 11.30
CA TYR A 471 -4.78 8.82 11.57
C TYR A 471 -5.31 8.21 12.88
N ASN A 472 -6.08 8.95 13.68
CA ASN A 472 -6.80 8.42 14.85
C ASN A 472 -8.22 7.95 14.54
N LYS A 473 -8.65 8.01 13.27
CA LYS A 473 -9.93 7.53 12.77
C LYS A 473 -9.70 6.66 11.55
N THR A 474 -10.60 5.72 11.31
CA THR A 474 -10.68 5.00 10.05
C THR A 474 -12.14 4.88 9.62
N SER A 475 -12.34 4.80 8.30
CA SER A 475 -13.63 4.68 7.63
C SER A 475 -14.64 5.78 8.01
N PRO A 476 -14.33 7.08 7.78
CA PRO A 476 -13.14 7.61 7.10
C PRO A 476 -12.06 8.17 8.05
N ALA A 477 -10.81 8.15 7.59
CA ALA A 477 -9.64 8.77 8.21
C ALA A 477 -9.54 10.28 7.91
N ILE A 478 -10.64 11.01 8.10
CA ILE A 478 -10.74 12.46 7.94
C ILE A 478 -11.78 13.01 8.93
N ASP A 479 -11.76 14.31 9.22
CA ASP A 479 -12.79 14.92 10.06
C ASP A 479 -14.08 15.20 9.25
N GLU A 480 -15.09 14.34 9.40
CA GLU A 480 -16.36 14.46 8.68
C GLU A 480 -17.21 15.67 9.08
N GLU A 481 -16.94 16.30 10.23
CA GLU A 481 -17.59 17.57 10.59
C GLU A 481 -17.22 18.67 9.58
N PHE A 482 -15.96 18.68 9.14
CA PHE A 482 -15.43 19.66 8.21
C PHE A 482 -15.35 19.14 6.78
N PHE A 483 -15.23 17.84 6.56
CA PHE A 483 -15.15 17.23 5.22
C PHE A 483 -16.24 16.17 5.05
N PRO A 484 -17.52 16.56 5.11
CA PRO A 484 -18.63 15.62 5.10
C PRO A 484 -18.71 14.83 3.81
N ASN A 485 -19.14 13.57 3.91
CA ASN A 485 -19.34 12.65 2.78
C ASN A 485 -18.08 12.40 1.94
N THR A 486 -16.89 12.49 2.53
CA THR A 486 -15.64 12.13 1.83
C THR A 486 -15.70 10.64 1.43
N PRO A 487 -15.62 10.31 0.12
CA PRO A 487 -15.59 8.92 -0.30
C PRO A 487 -14.41 8.18 0.32
N ILE A 488 -14.69 7.03 0.93
CA ILE A 488 -13.65 6.09 1.35
C ILE A 488 -13.19 5.26 0.16
N LYS A 489 -14.12 4.87 -0.73
CA LYS A 489 -13.86 4.09 -1.95
C LYS A 489 -12.98 4.92 -2.89
N TYR A 490 -11.89 4.35 -3.36
CA TYR A 490 -10.88 5.02 -4.20
C TYR A 490 -10.08 6.12 -3.49
N PHE A 491 -9.13 6.70 -4.21
CA PHE A 491 -8.18 7.68 -3.68
C PHE A 491 -8.53 9.10 -4.15
N PHE A 492 -7.75 10.06 -3.67
CA PHE A 492 -7.73 11.46 -4.08
C PHE A 492 -6.38 11.78 -4.73
N TRP A 493 -6.41 12.41 -5.90
CA TRP A 493 -5.19 12.85 -6.57
C TRP A 493 -4.54 14.03 -5.86
N SER A 494 -3.22 13.99 -5.73
CA SER A 494 -2.39 15.16 -5.44
C SER A 494 -1.75 15.72 -6.71
N SER A 495 -1.24 16.94 -6.68
CA SER A 495 -0.39 17.53 -7.73
C SER A 495 1.02 16.92 -7.81
N SER A 496 1.39 16.07 -6.86
CA SER A 496 2.74 15.52 -6.74
C SER A 496 2.94 14.33 -7.67
N THR A 497 3.99 14.36 -8.48
CA THR A 497 4.38 13.23 -9.33
C THR A 497 5.04 12.12 -8.49
N ASP A 498 4.83 10.85 -8.82
CA ASP A 498 5.51 9.72 -8.16
C ASP A 498 6.72 9.29 -9.01
N LEU A 499 7.93 9.55 -8.51
CA LEU A 499 9.23 9.34 -9.21
C LEU A 499 9.65 7.88 -9.56
N PRO A 500 9.14 6.79 -8.96
CA PRO A 500 9.58 5.42 -9.25
C PRO A 500 9.40 4.96 -10.71
N GLY A 501 8.63 5.66 -11.54
CA GLY A 501 8.33 5.25 -12.92
C GLY A 501 7.79 3.81 -13.04
N PRO A 502 7.63 3.27 -14.26
CA PRO A 502 7.44 1.83 -14.42
C PRO A 502 8.73 1.13 -13.97
N THR A 503 8.64 0.48 -12.80
CA THR A 503 9.54 -0.47 -12.10
C THR A 503 10.54 -1.34 -12.91
N LEU A 504 10.57 -1.26 -14.23
CA LEU A 504 11.48 -1.96 -15.13
C LEU A 504 12.84 -1.29 -15.34
N PHE A 505 13.04 -0.03 -14.94
CA PHE A 505 14.35 0.60 -15.04
C PHE A 505 14.85 1.10 -13.68
N VAL A 506 15.72 0.28 -13.10
CA VAL A 506 16.52 0.54 -11.88
C VAL A 506 17.61 1.58 -12.16
N ARG A 507 17.27 2.72 -12.77
CA ARG A 507 18.15 3.88 -12.70
C ARG A 507 17.62 4.76 -11.59
N PRO A 508 18.33 4.86 -10.45
CA PRO A 508 18.10 5.96 -9.54
C PRO A 508 18.14 7.24 -10.37
N LEU A 509 17.22 8.16 -10.12
CA LEU A 509 17.52 9.54 -10.45
C LEU A 509 18.88 9.84 -9.80
N PRO A 510 19.86 10.36 -10.55
CA PRO A 510 21.12 10.74 -9.94
C PRO A 510 20.78 11.70 -8.79
N PRO A 511 21.40 11.53 -7.59
CA PRO A 511 21.19 12.44 -6.48
C PRO A 511 21.31 13.88 -6.98
N ARG A 512 20.44 14.77 -6.51
CA ARG A 512 20.52 16.16 -6.96
C ARG A 512 21.92 16.69 -6.71
N LYS A 513 22.56 17.16 -7.78
CA LYS A 513 23.85 17.84 -7.66
C LYS A 513 23.56 19.29 -7.31
N LYS A 514 24.45 19.89 -6.52
CA LYS A 514 24.36 21.29 -6.08
C LYS A 514 24.26 22.31 -7.24
N ASP A 515 24.57 21.88 -8.46
CA ASP A 515 24.72 22.67 -9.68
C ASP A 515 24.04 22.06 -10.93
N GLN A 516 22.93 21.32 -10.79
CA GLN A 516 22.18 20.84 -11.96
C GLN A 516 21.59 22.01 -12.76
N THR A 517 21.74 21.96 -14.09
CA THR A 517 21.08 22.94 -14.97
C THR A 517 19.58 22.63 -15.08
N PRO A 518 18.72 23.60 -15.43
CA PRO A 518 17.29 23.36 -15.66
C PRO A 518 17.01 22.21 -16.64
N GLU A 519 17.85 22.04 -17.67
CA GLU A 519 17.71 20.95 -18.65
C GLU A 519 18.03 19.57 -18.06
N MET A 520 18.84 19.50 -17.00
CA MET A 520 19.13 18.24 -16.29
C MET A 520 18.01 17.84 -15.32
N LEU A 521 17.08 18.75 -15.03
CA LEU A 521 15.90 18.57 -14.18
C LEU A 521 14.63 18.31 -15.01
N ASP A 522 14.70 18.41 -16.34
CA ASP A 522 13.52 18.17 -17.19
C ASP A 522 13.29 16.68 -17.44
N HIS A 523 12.38 16.10 -16.66
CA HIS A 523 12.00 14.68 -16.72
C HIS A 523 10.64 14.43 -17.40
N ARG A 524 10.06 15.43 -18.08
CA ARG A 524 8.70 15.35 -18.67
C ARG A 524 8.53 14.22 -19.69
N ASN A 525 9.63 13.81 -20.34
CA ASN A 525 9.63 12.75 -21.37
C ASN A 525 10.07 11.37 -20.86
N ASP A 526 10.34 11.22 -19.56
CA ASP A 526 10.95 10.00 -18.99
C ASP A 526 9.95 8.86 -18.70
N LYS A 527 8.76 8.92 -19.29
CA LYS A 527 7.68 7.92 -19.13
C LYS A 527 7.21 7.75 -17.69
N GLY A 528 7.43 8.76 -16.84
CA GLY A 528 6.89 8.84 -15.48
C GLY A 528 5.36 8.92 -15.55
N ASN A 529 4.70 7.77 -15.47
CA ASN A 529 3.25 7.66 -15.62
C ASN A 529 2.52 7.58 -14.28
N LYS A 530 3.16 7.95 -13.17
CA LYS A 530 2.56 7.84 -11.84
C LYS A 530 2.46 9.17 -11.10
N GLY A 531 1.36 9.37 -10.40
CA GLY A 531 1.13 10.47 -9.46
C GLY A 531 0.88 9.92 -8.06
N TRP A 532 1.10 10.75 -7.04
CA TRP A 532 0.72 10.41 -5.67
C TRP A 532 -0.78 10.56 -5.47
N ALA A 533 -1.38 9.56 -4.80
CA ALA A 533 -2.77 9.58 -4.41
C ALA A 533 -2.94 9.23 -2.92
N GLN A 534 -3.92 9.86 -2.27
CA GLN A 534 -4.22 9.70 -0.84
C GLN A 534 -5.58 9.01 -0.65
N GLY A 535 -5.60 7.93 0.13
CA GLY A 535 -6.82 7.22 0.55
C GLY A 535 -7.30 7.73 1.91
N TYR A 536 -8.62 7.85 2.08
CA TYR A 536 -9.23 8.26 3.35
C TYR A 536 -10.00 7.14 4.03
N GLN A 537 -9.85 5.88 3.63
CA GLN A 537 -10.39 4.79 4.44
C GLN A 537 -9.53 4.61 5.69
N ILE A 538 -8.22 4.53 5.54
CA ILE A 538 -7.29 4.39 6.67
C ILE A 538 -6.19 5.46 6.66
N GLY A 539 -6.02 6.22 5.56
CA GLY A 539 -5.00 7.27 5.48
C GLY A 539 -3.75 6.86 4.69
N SER A 540 -3.80 5.82 3.84
CA SER A 540 -2.65 5.41 3.03
C SER A 540 -2.34 6.38 1.89
N GLY A 541 -1.07 6.44 1.50
CA GLY A 541 -0.58 7.28 0.41
C GLY A 541 0.28 6.45 -0.52
N LEU A 542 -0.09 6.36 -1.80
CA LEU A 542 0.54 5.44 -2.75
C LEU A 542 0.73 6.09 -4.14
N GLY A 543 1.77 5.62 -4.83
CA GLY A 543 2.06 5.98 -6.22
C GLY A 543 1.21 5.21 -7.23
N MET A 544 0.33 5.91 -7.94
CA MET A 544 -0.73 5.37 -8.79
C MET A 544 -0.56 5.77 -10.25
N SER A 545 -0.97 4.92 -11.18
CA SER A 545 -0.94 5.27 -12.61
C SER A 545 -1.83 6.48 -12.88
N LYS A 546 -1.30 7.50 -13.56
CA LYS A 546 -1.98 8.77 -13.85
C LYS A 546 -3.28 8.60 -14.65
N ASP A 547 -3.43 7.47 -15.35
CA ASP A 547 -4.62 7.10 -16.10
C ASP A 547 -5.81 6.63 -15.22
N VAL A 548 -5.57 6.32 -13.95
CA VAL A 548 -6.63 5.84 -13.05
C VAL A 548 -7.53 7.01 -12.65
N GLU A 549 -8.84 6.78 -12.65
CA GLU A 549 -9.81 7.79 -12.25
C GLU A 549 -10.01 7.81 -10.73
N PHE A 550 -9.60 8.90 -10.09
CA PHE A 550 -9.74 9.18 -8.65
C PHE A 550 -10.38 10.54 -8.39
N TYR A 551 -10.74 10.81 -7.14
CA TYR A 551 -11.38 12.07 -6.77
C TYR A 551 -10.37 13.21 -6.69
N ALA A 552 -10.86 14.45 -6.77
CA ALA A 552 -10.08 15.65 -6.55
C ALA A 552 -10.77 16.52 -5.48
N ARG A 553 -9.98 17.09 -4.59
CA ARG A 553 -10.41 18.13 -3.65
C ARG A 553 -9.44 19.28 -3.79
N CYS A 554 -9.94 20.44 -4.20
CA CYS A 554 -9.07 21.58 -4.47
C CYS A 554 -8.75 22.35 -3.18
N ILE A 555 -7.58 22.97 -3.19
CA ILE A 555 -7.04 23.82 -2.13
C ILE A 555 -6.71 25.20 -2.71
N ARG A 556 -6.67 26.22 -1.86
CA ARG A 556 -6.07 27.51 -2.17
C ARG A 556 -5.26 28.03 -0.99
N ASN A 557 -4.29 28.88 -1.29
CA ASN A 557 -3.52 29.62 -0.29
C ASN A 557 -4.16 31.01 -0.18
N PRO A 558 -4.94 31.30 0.88
CA PRO A 558 -5.72 32.52 0.98
C PRO A 558 -4.90 33.81 1.04
#